data_AF-A0AAV2HVT7-F1
#
_entry.id   AF-A0AAV2HVT7-F1
#
_cell.length_a   1.000
_cell.length_b   1.000
_cell.length_c   1.000
_cell.angle_alpha   90.00
_cell.angle_beta   90.00
_cell.angle_gamma   90.00
#
_symmetry.space_group_name_H-M   'P 1'
#
loop_
_entity.id
_entity.type
_entity.pdbx_description
1 polymer ?
#
loop_
_entity_poly.entity_id
_entity_poly.type
_entity_poly.pdbx_seq_one_letter_code
_entity_poly.pdbx_strand_id
1 'polypeptide(L)'
;MQIKQSNFLLAIMVISLAMTSSKRAPRRNRNRAQLRDSQVEEEDADDVCQLEVICQGGKSQPVTLPIKGPRGPAGKPGSPGLPGKQGPAGPSGDAAARDIDDVARVAFFTGLDSNFGPVKQNSDLVFDKVVTNVGDAFNQETGRFVAPFNGTYAFAVTIAAQGRQRVY
;
A
#
# COMPACT_ATOMS: atom_id res chain seq x y z
N MET A 1 -32.30 1.54 53.91
CA MET A 1 -32.27 1.38 52.43
C MET A 1 -31.17 2.28 51.86
N GLN A 2 -29.92 1.79 51.73
CA GLN A 2 -28.76 2.54 51.21
C GLN A 2 -27.68 1.58 50.64
N ILE A 3 -27.94 0.87 49.51
CA ILE A 3 -26.94 -0.05 48.89
C ILE A 3 -26.78 0.17 47.36
N LYS A 4 -27.45 1.15 46.74
CA LYS A 4 -27.41 1.30 45.26
C LYS A 4 -26.33 2.24 44.70
N GLN A 5 -25.75 3.14 45.50
CA GLN A 5 -24.80 4.16 45.02
C GLN A 5 -23.35 3.66 44.93
N SER A 6 -22.93 2.76 45.83
CA SER A 6 -21.53 2.30 45.91
C SER A 6 -21.09 1.48 44.69
N ASN A 7 -21.98 0.62 44.16
CA ASN A 7 -21.64 -0.24 43.02
C ASN A 7 -21.58 0.55 41.70
N PHE A 8 -22.32 1.65 41.61
CA PHE A 8 -22.34 2.50 40.42
C PHE A 8 -21.05 3.33 40.30
N LEU A 9 -20.59 3.91 41.41
CA LEU A 9 -19.32 4.63 41.45
C LEU A 9 -18.12 3.71 41.17
N LEU A 10 -18.16 2.47 41.68
CA LEU A 10 -17.13 1.47 41.40
C LEU A 10 -17.11 1.07 39.93
N ALA A 11 -18.27 0.91 39.29
CA ALA A 11 -18.37 0.62 37.85
C ALA A 11 -17.81 1.77 36.99
N ILE A 12 -18.09 3.02 37.34
CA ILE A 12 -17.56 4.19 36.60
C ILE A 12 -16.04 4.26 36.74
N MET A 13 -15.48 4.07 37.94
CA MET A 13 -14.02 4.06 38.14
C MET A 13 -13.33 2.96 37.32
N VAL A 14 -13.87 1.75 37.26
CA VAL A 14 -13.28 0.65 36.48
C VAL A 14 -13.30 0.95 34.97
N ILE A 15 -14.36 1.58 34.46
CA ILE A 15 -14.45 2.01 33.05
C ILE A 15 -13.45 3.13 32.75
N SER A 16 -13.26 4.07 33.67
CA SER A 16 -12.27 5.15 33.52
C SER A 16 -10.83 4.62 33.50
N LEU A 17 -10.48 3.62 34.32
CA LEU A 17 -9.15 3.01 34.29
C LEU A 17 -8.89 2.20 33.01
N ALA A 18 -9.91 1.60 32.39
CA ALA A 18 -9.75 0.82 31.17
C ALA A 18 -9.44 1.68 29.92
N MET A 19 -9.83 2.96 29.92
CA MET A 19 -9.65 3.85 28.76
C MET A 19 -8.32 4.62 28.73
N THR A 20 -7.44 4.44 29.72
CA THR A 20 -6.17 5.19 29.81
C THR A 20 -4.92 4.30 29.74
N SER A 21 -4.81 3.37 28.80
CA SER A 21 -3.49 2.80 28.46
C SER A 21 -3.49 2.07 27.13
N SER A 22 -3.10 2.77 26.07
CA SER A 22 -2.44 2.12 24.93
C SER A 22 -1.51 3.12 24.25
N LYS A 23 -0.33 3.35 24.85
CA LYS A 23 0.75 4.06 24.16
C LYS A 23 1.35 3.11 23.13
N ARG A 24 1.03 3.31 21.84
CA ARG A 24 1.68 2.61 20.72
C ARG A 24 3.17 2.93 20.69
N ALA A 25 4.00 1.89 20.74
CA ALA A 25 5.45 2.00 20.57
C ALA A 25 5.81 2.43 19.12
N PRO A 26 6.84 3.26 18.92
CA PRO A 26 7.26 3.67 17.58
C PRO A 26 7.98 2.53 16.84
N ARG A 27 7.62 2.34 15.56
CA ARG A 27 8.27 1.39 14.63
C ARG A 27 9.72 1.81 14.36
N ARG A 28 10.68 0.98 14.78
CA ARG A 28 12.12 1.09 14.48
C ARG A 28 12.39 0.80 12.99
N ASN A 29 12.79 1.81 12.23
CA ASN A 29 13.21 1.67 10.82
C ASN A 29 14.64 1.08 10.76
N ARG A 30 14.84 0.05 9.93
CA ARG A 30 16.02 -0.83 9.94
C ARG A 30 17.06 -0.50 8.84
N ASN A 31 16.85 0.56 8.05
CA ASN A 31 17.65 0.83 6.86
C ASN A 31 18.87 1.76 7.09
N ARG A 32 19.61 1.58 8.20
CA ARG A 32 20.82 2.38 8.50
C ARG A 32 22.02 1.50 8.85
N ALA A 33 22.42 0.63 7.93
CA ALA A 33 23.77 0.09 7.89
C ALA A 33 24.01 -0.61 6.55
N GLN A 34 24.64 0.08 5.59
CA GLN A 34 25.74 -0.47 4.79
C GLN A 34 26.29 0.61 3.86
N LEU A 35 27.21 1.40 4.39
CA LEU A 35 28.29 2.01 3.63
C LEU A 35 29.56 1.35 4.17
N ARG A 36 30.10 0.38 3.41
CA ARG A 36 31.47 -0.16 3.52
C ARG A 36 31.94 -0.33 2.08
N ASP A 37 32.69 0.64 1.57
CA ASP A 37 34.16 0.74 1.69
C ASP A 37 34.82 -0.27 0.74
N SER A 38 35.34 0.27 -0.36
CA SER A 38 36.01 -0.45 -1.43
C SER A 38 37.51 -0.39 -1.16
N GLN A 39 38.06 -1.40 -0.50
CA GLN A 39 39.50 -1.61 -0.46
C GLN A 39 39.94 -2.21 -1.80
N VAL A 40 40.74 -1.43 -2.54
CA VAL A 40 41.53 -1.88 -3.68
C VAL A 40 42.82 -2.47 -3.11
N GLU A 41 43.13 -3.72 -3.45
CA GLU A 41 44.45 -4.31 -3.27
C GLU A 41 45.30 -3.99 -4.51
N GLU A 42 46.44 -3.35 -4.33
CA GLU A 42 47.49 -3.18 -5.35
C GLU A 42 48.66 -4.12 -5.02
N GLU A 43 48.85 -5.13 -5.86
CA GLU A 43 50.06 -5.98 -6.03
C GLU A 43 50.14 -6.19 -7.57
N ASP A 44 51.25 -6.09 -8.30
CA ASP A 44 52.65 -6.36 -8.00
C ASP A 44 53.57 -5.31 -8.65
N ALA A 45 54.61 -4.92 -7.90
CA ALA A 45 55.86 -4.45 -8.49
C ALA A 45 56.63 -5.70 -8.96
N ASP A 46 57.24 -5.62 -10.15
CA ASP A 46 58.57 -6.17 -10.50
C ASP A 46 58.66 -6.41 -12.02
N ASP A 47 59.16 -5.42 -12.76
CA ASP A 47 59.83 -5.60 -14.06
C ASP A 47 60.47 -4.25 -14.48
N VAL A 48 61.52 -3.81 -13.76
CA VAL A 48 62.25 -2.58 -14.09
C VAL A 48 63.56 -2.91 -14.80
N CYS A 49 63.65 -2.59 -16.09
CA CYS A 49 64.90 -2.68 -16.86
C CYS A 49 65.67 -1.35 -16.79
N GLN A 50 66.87 -1.35 -16.23
CA GLN A 50 67.74 -0.16 -16.18
C GLN A 50 68.74 -0.18 -17.35
N LEU A 51 68.74 0.87 -18.17
CA LEU A 51 69.67 1.05 -19.30
C LEU A 51 70.57 2.26 -19.06
N GLU A 52 71.89 2.06 -19.00
CA GLU A 52 72.88 3.13 -18.90
C GLU A 52 73.70 3.23 -20.19
N VAL A 53 73.85 4.45 -20.74
CA VAL A 53 74.57 4.71 -21.99
C VAL A 53 75.72 5.69 -21.71
N ILE A 54 76.96 5.25 -21.95
CA ILE A 54 78.16 6.07 -21.72
C ILE A 54 78.86 6.33 -23.06
N CYS A 55 79.05 7.59 -23.41
CA CYS A 55 79.81 8.00 -24.60
C CYS A 55 81.18 8.54 -24.16
N GLN A 56 82.27 7.86 -24.53
CA GLN A 56 83.63 8.38 -24.32
C GLN A 56 84.18 8.97 -25.62
N GLY A 57 84.47 10.28 -25.59
CA GLY A 57 84.97 11.05 -26.72
C GLY A 57 83.97 12.13 -27.15
N GLY A 58 84.41 13.39 -27.16
CA GLY A 58 83.57 14.60 -27.28
C GLY A 58 82.87 14.83 -28.62
N LYS A 59 82.41 13.79 -29.31
CA LYS A 59 81.54 13.86 -30.49
C LYS A 59 80.22 13.16 -30.15
N SER A 60 79.13 13.91 -30.12
CA SER A 60 77.78 13.38 -29.90
C SER A 60 77.24 12.75 -31.18
N GLN A 61 76.94 11.45 -31.19
CA GLN A 61 76.14 10.80 -32.23
C GLN A 61 74.69 10.60 -31.74
N PRO A 62 73.68 10.83 -32.59
CA PRO A 62 72.30 10.55 -32.21
C PRO A 62 72.08 9.03 -32.11
N VAL A 63 71.70 8.56 -30.92
CA VAL A 63 71.33 7.17 -30.68
C VAL A 63 69.81 7.08 -30.71
N THR A 64 69.26 6.23 -31.58
CA THR A 64 67.81 5.96 -31.64
C THR A 64 67.54 4.58 -31.03
N LEU A 65 66.90 4.55 -29.86
CA LEU A 65 66.50 3.30 -29.21
C LEU A 65 65.12 2.86 -29.72
N PRO A 66 64.94 1.62 -30.22
CA PRO A 66 63.65 1.14 -30.75
C PRO A 66 62.73 0.64 -29.62
N ILE A 67 62.51 1.43 -28.57
CA ILE A 67 61.60 1.07 -27.48
C ILE A 67 60.17 1.38 -27.93
N LYS A 68 59.41 0.37 -28.35
CA LYS A 68 57.96 0.48 -28.53
C LYS A 68 57.27 0.26 -27.20
N GLY A 69 56.49 1.25 -26.77
CA GLY A 69 55.64 1.09 -25.59
C GLY A 69 54.60 -0.02 -25.78
N PRO A 70 54.04 -0.56 -24.69
CA PRO A 70 52.96 -1.52 -24.77
C PRO A 70 51.77 -0.93 -25.53
N ARG A 71 50.97 -1.78 -26.16
CA ARG A 71 49.69 -1.36 -26.76
C ARG A 71 48.84 -0.72 -25.66
N GLY A 72 48.29 0.46 -25.95
CA GLY A 72 47.39 1.13 -25.01
C GLY A 72 46.20 0.24 -24.63
N PRO A 73 45.59 0.45 -23.45
CA PRO A 73 44.45 -0.33 -23.02
C PRO A 73 43.31 -0.25 -24.04
N ALA A 74 42.50 -1.31 -24.10
CA ALA A 74 41.30 -1.30 -24.93
C ALA A 74 40.42 -0.09 -24.55
N GLY A 75 39.82 0.54 -25.55
CA GLY A 75 38.84 1.60 -25.31
C GLY A 75 37.69 1.07 -24.45
N LYS A 76 37.09 1.96 -23.62
CA LYS A 76 35.94 1.58 -22.80
C LYS A 76 34.80 1.08 -23.70
N PRO A 77 34.05 0.03 -23.30
CA PRO A 77 32.84 -0.37 -24.00
C PRO A 77 31.92 0.83 -24.24
N GLY A 78 31.28 0.88 -25.41
CA GLY A 78 30.31 1.93 -25.72
C GLY A 78 29.17 1.95 -24.69
N SER A 79 28.60 3.13 -24.44
CA SER A 79 27.44 3.26 -23.57
C SER A 79 26.25 2.44 -24.11
N PRO A 80 25.45 1.80 -23.24
CA PRO A 80 24.19 1.19 -23.67
C PRO A 80 23.34 2.17 -24.46
N GLY A 81 22.62 1.66 -25.47
CA GLY A 81 21.67 2.46 -26.24
C GLY A 81 20.61 3.08 -25.33
N LEU A 82 20.07 4.24 -25.73
CA LEU A 82 18.99 4.88 -25.01
C LEU A 82 17.78 3.94 -24.92
N PRO A 83 17.05 3.91 -23.78
CA PRO A 83 15.79 3.18 -23.67
C PRO A 83 14.83 3.57 -24.79
N GLY A 84 14.06 2.59 -25.28
CA GLY A 84 13.04 2.85 -26.29
C GLY A 84 12.02 3.89 -25.80
N LYS A 85 11.51 4.71 -26.72
CA LYS A 85 10.42 5.64 -26.44
C LYS A 85 9.23 4.89 -25.81
N GLN A 86 8.62 5.49 -24.79
CA GLN A 86 7.39 4.95 -24.19
C GLN A 86 6.34 4.76 -25.29
N GLY A 87 5.61 3.65 -25.24
CA GLY A 87 4.46 3.43 -26.12
C GLY A 87 3.41 4.54 -25.96
N PRO A 88 2.54 4.75 -26.95
CA PRO A 88 1.44 5.69 -26.82
C PRO A 88 0.61 5.34 -25.58
N ALA A 89 0.11 6.36 -24.88
CA ALA A 89 -0.83 6.16 -23.80
C ALA A 89 -2.03 5.35 -24.32
N GLY A 90 -2.51 4.41 -23.51
CA GLY A 90 -3.77 3.72 -23.82
C GLY A 90 -4.92 4.73 -23.94
N PRO A 91 -6.02 4.38 -24.63
CA PRO A 91 -7.20 5.23 -24.65
C PRO A 91 -7.65 5.52 -23.23
N SER A 92 -7.95 6.79 -22.94
CA SER A 92 -8.56 7.17 -21.66
C SER A 92 -9.84 6.35 -21.47
N GLY A 93 -10.01 5.75 -20.30
CA GLY A 93 -11.33 5.24 -19.90
C GLY A 93 -12.32 6.41 -19.87
N ASP A 94 -13.56 6.16 -20.26
CA ASP A 94 -14.64 7.15 -20.31
C ASP A 94 -14.92 7.73 -18.91
N ALA A 95 -14.15 8.75 -18.52
CA ALA A 95 -14.46 9.59 -17.38
C ALA A 95 -15.43 10.65 -17.86
N ALA A 96 -16.73 10.40 -17.67
CA ALA A 96 -17.69 11.48 -17.60
C ALA A 96 -17.17 12.48 -16.55
N ALA A 97 -16.79 13.67 -17.03
CA ALA A 97 -16.50 14.80 -16.17
C ALA A 97 -17.76 15.11 -15.35
N ARG A 98 -17.80 14.61 -14.12
CA ARG A 98 -18.73 15.07 -13.10
C ARG A 98 -17.89 15.76 -12.03
N ASP A 99 -18.34 16.96 -11.70
CA ASP A 99 -17.70 17.89 -10.79
C ASP A 99 -17.17 17.23 -9.51
N ILE A 100 -16.05 17.77 -9.04
CA ILE A 100 -15.47 17.53 -7.73
C ILE A 100 -16.38 18.18 -6.66
N ASP A 101 -17.61 17.68 -6.55
CA ASP A 101 -18.53 17.82 -5.40
C ASP A 101 -19.42 16.57 -5.24
N ASP A 102 -19.35 15.61 -6.17
CA ASP A 102 -20.11 14.37 -6.12
C ASP A 102 -19.35 13.29 -5.33
N VAL A 103 -19.21 13.50 -4.01
CA VAL A 103 -18.95 12.37 -3.12
C VAL A 103 -20.10 11.40 -3.34
N ALA A 104 -19.84 10.25 -3.95
CA ALA A 104 -20.83 9.22 -4.16
C ALA A 104 -21.45 8.80 -2.81
N ARG A 105 -22.57 9.42 -2.43
CA ARG A 105 -23.28 9.15 -1.19
C ARG A 105 -24.21 7.98 -1.45
N VAL A 106 -24.10 6.95 -0.61
CA VAL A 106 -24.96 5.76 -0.67
C VAL A 106 -25.44 5.47 0.74
N ALA A 107 -26.74 5.44 0.94
CA ALA A 107 -27.34 5.12 2.23
C ALA A 107 -28.78 4.64 2.03
N PHE A 108 -29.19 3.60 2.74
CA PHE A 108 -30.58 3.18 2.74
C PHE A 108 -31.07 2.89 4.17
N PHE A 109 -32.35 3.13 4.40
CA PHE A 109 -33.04 2.76 5.63
C PHE A 109 -34.42 2.24 5.25
N THR A 110 -34.70 1.01 5.66
CA THR A 110 -35.91 0.28 5.28
C THR A 110 -36.46 -0.49 6.48
N GLY A 111 -37.76 -0.76 6.46
CA GLY A 111 -38.48 -1.47 7.50
C GLY A 111 -39.60 -2.35 6.93
N LEU A 112 -40.26 -3.07 7.83
CA LEU A 112 -41.47 -3.81 7.52
C LEU A 112 -42.68 -3.01 8.02
N ASP A 113 -43.68 -2.80 7.18
CA ASP A 113 -44.97 -2.26 7.61
C ASP A 113 -45.88 -3.35 8.19
N SER A 114 -45.70 -4.61 7.76
CA SER A 114 -46.49 -5.75 8.23
C SER A 114 -45.64 -6.92 8.69
N ASN A 115 -46.19 -7.76 9.57
CA ASN A 115 -45.48 -8.93 10.09
C ASN A 115 -45.19 -9.92 8.95
N PHE A 116 -43.92 -10.30 8.81
CA PHE A 116 -43.50 -11.32 7.85
C PHE A 116 -43.58 -12.72 8.45
N GLY A 117 -44.30 -13.63 7.81
CA GLY A 117 -44.34 -15.05 8.16
C GLY A 117 -45.71 -15.70 8.00
N PRO A 118 -45.85 -16.98 8.38
CA PRO A 118 -44.83 -17.85 8.96
C PRO A 118 -43.77 -18.30 7.95
N VAL A 119 -42.48 -18.14 8.31
CA VAL A 119 -41.34 -18.53 7.47
C VAL A 119 -41.15 -20.05 7.57
N LYS A 120 -41.45 -20.77 6.49
CA LYS A 120 -41.34 -22.25 6.44
C LYS A 120 -40.04 -22.75 5.80
N GLN A 121 -39.40 -21.90 4.99
CA GLN A 121 -38.20 -22.20 4.21
C GLN A 121 -37.32 -20.95 4.17
N ASN A 122 -36.06 -21.09 3.76
CA ASN A 122 -35.16 -19.94 3.59
C ASN A 122 -35.69 -19.02 2.48
N SER A 123 -36.25 -17.88 2.89
CA SER A 123 -36.83 -16.86 2.00
C SER A 123 -36.17 -15.51 2.27
N ASP A 124 -35.95 -14.73 1.22
CA ASP A 124 -35.47 -13.36 1.35
C ASP A 124 -36.50 -12.51 2.14
N LEU A 125 -36.01 -11.72 3.10
CA LEU A 125 -36.82 -10.80 3.87
C LEU A 125 -36.96 -9.49 3.08
N VAL A 126 -38.11 -9.31 2.44
CA VAL A 126 -38.39 -8.10 1.68
C VAL A 126 -38.94 -7.02 2.62
N PHE A 127 -38.11 -6.02 2.90
CA PHE A 127 -38.51 -4.82 3.64
C PHE A 127 -39.29 -3.90 2.70
N ASP A 128 -40.60 -3.85 2.89
CA ASP A 128 -41.56 -3.19 2.01
C ASP A 128 -41.67 -1.67 2.26
N LYS A 129 -41.07 -1.14 3.31
CA LYS A 129 -41.08 0.29 3.60
C LYS A 129 -39.71 0.92 3.50
N VAL A 130 -39.48 1.64 2.41
CA VAL A 130 -38.27 2.44 2.20
C VAL A 130 -38.45 3.82 2.81
N VAL A 131 -37.63 4.16 3.80
CA VAL A 131 -37.58 5.52 4.40
C VAL A 131 -36.51 6.36 3.71
N THR A 132 -35.40 5.74 3.30
CA THR A 132 -34.29 6.42 2.59
C THR A 132 -33.63 5.45 1.63
N ASN A 133 -33.27 5.93 0.42
CA ASN A 133 -32.52 5.17 -0.58
C ASN A 133 -31.62 6.11 -1.41
N VAL A 134 -30.64 6.73 -0.76
CA VAL A 134 -29.67 7.59 -1.43
C VAL A 134 -28.73 6.74 -2.29
N GLY A 135 -28.59 7.13 -3.56
CA GLY A 135 -27.78 6.41 -4.54
C GLY A 135 -28.48 5.21 -5.19
N ASP A 136 -29.78 5.03 -4.93
CA ASP A 136 -30.67 4.04 -5.59
C ASP A 136 -30.11 2.61 -5.63
N ALA A 137 -29.37 2.24 -4.58
CA ALA A 137 -28.65 0.97 -4.48
C ALA A 137 -29.47 -0.15 -3.82
N PHE A 138 -30.60 0.18 -3.17
CA PHE A 138 -31.53 -0.79 -2.59
C PHE A 138 -32.74 -1.00 -3.50
N ASN A 139 -33.06 -2.27 -3.81
CA ASN A 139 -34.24 -2.67 -4.56
C ASN A 139 -35.33 -3.17 -3.60
N GLN A 140 -36.43 -2.45 -3.52
CA GLN A 140 -37.56 -2.72 -2.62
C GLN A 140 -38.35 -3.98 -2.98
N GLU A 141 -38.42 -4.37 -4.26
CA GLU A 141 -39.15 -5.55 -4.70
C GLU A 141 -38.43 -6.85 -4.29
N THR A 142 -37.10 -6.82 -4.31
CA THR A 142 -36.25 -7.98 -3.99
C THR A 142 -35.70 -7.96 -2.57
N GLY A 143 -35.75 -6.82 -1.88
CA GLY A 143 -35.11 -6.60 -0.58
C GLY A 143 -33.57 -6.57 -0.63
N ARG A 144 -32.97 -6.37 -1.82
CA ARG A 144 -31.52 -6.50 -2.03
C ARG A 144 -30.84 -5.16 -2.17
N PHE A 145 -29.71 -5.02 -1.49
CA PHE A 145 -28.76 -3.93 -1.69
C PHE A 145 -27.62 -4.39 -2.60
N VAL A 146 -27.29 -3.59 -3.63
CA VAL A 146 -26.14 -3.82 -4.51
C VAL A 146 -25.17 -2.66 -4.37
N ALA A 147 -23.94 -2.93 -3.93
CA ALA A 147 -22.92 -1.90 -3.76
C ALA A 147 -22.56 -1.27 -5.13
N PRO A 148 -22.83 0.03 -5.36
CA PRO A 148 -22.56 0.66 -6.66
C PRO A 148 -21.08 1.01 -6.85
N PHE A 149 -20.30 1.08 -5.77
CA PHE A 149 -18.88 1.43 -5.80
C PHE A 149 -18.07 0.50 -4.88
N ASN A 150 -16.78 0.36 -5.15
CA ASN A 150 -15.89 -0.39 -4.26
C ASN A 150 -15.65 0.41 -2.99
N GLY A 151 -15.89 -0.20 -1.82
CA GLY A 151 -15.74 0.50 -0.56
C GLY A 151 -16.12 -0.34 0.65
N THR A 152 -16.12 0.30 1.82
CA THR A 152 -16.58 -0.30 3.07
C THR A 152 -17.99 0.20 3.37
N TYR A 153 -18.90 -0.73 3.63
CA TYR A 153 -20.30 -0.46 3.94
C TYR A 153 -20.62 -0.93 5.36
N ALA A 154 -21.48 -0.18 6.06
CA ALA A 154 -21.97 -0.55 7.38
C ALA A 154 -23.46 -0.89 7.29
N PHE A 155 -23.83 -2.03 7.85
CA PHE A 155 -25.23 -2.50 7.91
C PHE A 155 -25.63 -2.64 9.38
N ALA A 156 -26.82 -2.16 9.71
CA ALA A 156 -27.44 -2.37 11.01
C ALA A 156 -28.84 -2.95 10.78
N VAL A 157 -29.16 -4.04 11.46
CA VAL A 157 -30.42 -4.75 11.31
C VAL A 157 -30.99 -5.01 12.70
N THR A 158 -32.27 -4.67 12.89
CA THR A 158 -33.02 -4.99 14.11
C THR A 158 -34.24 -5.80 13.71
N ILE A 159 -34.42 -6.99 14.30
CA ILE A 159 -35.53 -7.88 14.00
C ILE A 159 -36.27 -8.18 15.30
N ALA A 160 -37.58 -7.97 15.30
CA ALA A 160 -38.49 -8.44 16.34
C ALA A 160 -39.25 -9.66 15.81
N ALA A 161 -39.19 -10.78 16.52
CA ALA A 161 -39.89 -12.00 16.16
C ALA A 161 -40.86 -12.42 17.27
N GLN A 162 -42.04 -12.91 16.87
CA GLN A 162 -43.01 -13.49 17.79
C GLN A 162 -42.99 -15.01 17.67
N GLY A 163 -42.76 -15.70 18.80
CA GLY A 163 -42.83 -17.16 18.85
C GLY A 163 -44.27 -17.67 18.73
N ARG A 164 -44.47 -18.88 18.20
CA ARG A 164 -45.78 -19.54 18.23
C ARG A 164 -46.23 -19.75 19.68
N GLN A 165 -47.41 -19.24 20.03
CA GLN A 165 -48.09 -19.74 21.23
C GLN A 165 -48.48 -21.20 21.00
N ARG A 166 -48.09 -22.08 21.93
CA ARG A 166 -48.63 -23.43 22.00
C ARG A 166 -50.06 -23.31 22.53
N VAL A 167 -51.05 -23.49 21.67
CA VAL A 167 -52.43 -23.72 22.09
C VAL A 167 -52.45 -25.17 22.60
N TYR A 168 -52.71 -25.33 23.89
CA TYR A 168 -52.81 -26.62 24.58
C TYR A 168 -54.25 -27.12 24.54
#